data_AF-A0A7Y6WT62-F1
#
_entry.id   AF-A0A7Y6WT62-F1
#
_cell.length_a   1.000
_cell.length_b   1.000
_cell.length_c   1.000
_cell.angle_alpha   90.00
_cell.angle_beta   90.00
_cell.angle_gamma   90.00
#
_symmetry.space_group_name_H-M   'P 1'
#
loop_
_entity.id
_entity.type
_entity.pdbx_description
1 polymer ?
#
loop_
_entity_poly.entity_id
_entity_poly.type
_entity_poly.pdbx_seq_one_letter_code
_entity_poly.pdbx_strand_id
1 'polypeptide(L)'
;MTPTGTVSVPASRARRALWAIPLIPLVLGGMGWWWMDAGAGSEPSGEDGAWQSSSLSAMPGPAPRKSGGGMGPPAGSVPGVAVQDPARGPEEAERAARRQLWEQRLARAKQTLESYMKATRYPPESRPASEHPDQMEMAEPERTRPLNKDGSDIQLRLKQDRVFVVGDEVVHFFVGCEDAHRVPRPCQVVSASAHEAEHMPGAGGMPAVPLLFSDDGAAGDALSGDGTFTGRFQPSKQGFPIYSGTLRVDVQVRSGGAEGTAFFDIMYTPSPPALFTGRVREVLEQGSLQLYLGIQVQKAGRYVVAGRVDDESGMPFAHVSFNEELTRGEQEVKLTIAGNLVLDEVPTFPLKLRDVEGFLLKERGDPDRELMTSLRGYVHTTNDYPAASFSPAEWQSEERRRYLDELHRDVIDAQAHLDDIGLEDAPPRP
;
A
#
# COMPACT_ATOMS: atom_id res chain seq x y z
N MET A 1 34.53 55.14 -18.42
CA MET A 1 35.79 54.40 -18.18
C MET A 1 35.51 53.32 -17.16
N THR A 2 35.28 52.11 -17.63
CA THR A 2 35.23 50.86 -16.86
C THR A 2 36.65 50.34 -16.63
N PRO A 3 36.84 49.48 -15.63
CA PRO A 3 37.46 48.20 -15.98
C PRO A 3 36.67 47.02 -15.42
N THR A 4 36.42 46.12 -16.36
CA THR A 4 35.91 44.75 -16.24
C THR A 4 36.96 43.82 -15.64
N GLY A 5 36.55 42.96 -14.71
CA GLY A 5 37.32 41.80 -14.26
C GLY A 5 36.45 40.55 -14.30
N THR A 6 36.52 39.80 -15.39
CA THR A 6 35.95 38.46 -15.56
C THR A 6 37.01 37.42 -15.22
N VAL A 7 36.72 36.54 -14.25
CA VAL A 7 37.52 35.36 -13.94
C VAL A 7 36.85 34.14 -14.56
N SER A 8 37.61 33.43 -15.39
CA SER A 8 37.23 32.20 -16.10
C SER A 8 37.93 31.00 -15.47
N VAL A 9 37.19 29.94 -15.10
CA VAL A 9 37.73 28.57 -14.92
C VAL A 9 36.57 27.54 -15.08
N PRO A 10 36.82 26.23 -15.30
CA PRO A 10 36.98 25.62 -16.62
C PRO A 10 35.87 24.58 -16.94
N ALA A 11 35.73 24.27 -18.22
CA ALA A 11 34.88 23.19 -18.72
C ALA A 11 35.50 21.81 -18.43
N SER A 12 34.78 20.95 -17.69
CA SER A 12 35.10 19.52 -17.55
C SER A 12 34.16 18.69 -18.43
N ARG A 13 34.70 18.16 -19.54
CA ARG A 13 34.15 17.03 -20.30
C ARG A 13 34.51 15.72 -19.60
N ALA A 14 33.53 14.85 -19.32
CA ALA A 14 33.67 13.40 -19.38
C ALA A 14 32.27 12.76 -19.31
N ARG A 15 31.77 12.21 -20.42
CA ARG A 15 31.85 10.79 -20.85
C ARG A 15 30.57 10.04 -20.50
N ARG A 16 29.76 9.85 -21.56
CA ARG A 16 28.66 8.90 -21.66
C ARG A 16 29.17 7.50 -21.32
N ALA A 17 28.47 6.82 -20.42
CA ALA A 17 28.52 5.37 -20.30
C ALA A 17 27.08 4.85 -20.44
N LEU A 18 26.78 4.31 -21.62
CA LEU A 18 25.61 3.48 -21.87
C LEU A 18 25.82 2.15 -21.14
N TRP A 19 24.88 1.77 -20.27
CA TRP A 19 24.72 0.39 -19.84
C TRP A 19 23.30 -0.05 -20.16
N ALA A 20 23.22 -1.01 -21.07
CA ALA A 20 22.02 -1.77 -21.37
C ALA A 20 21.90 -2.90 -20.34
N ILE A 21 20.73 -3.04 -19.72
CA ILE A 21 20.35 -4.20 -18.91
C ILE A 21 19.04 -4.76 -19.48
N PRO A 22 18.97 -6.07 -19.77
CA PRO A 22 17.78 -6.69 -20.35
C PRO A 22 16.67 -6.89 -19.30
N LEU A 23 15.45 -6.54 -19.70
CA LEU A 23 14.20 -6.79 -18.98
C LEU A 23 13.86 -8.29 -18.95
N ILE A 24 13.70 -8.84 -17.75
CA ILE A 24 13.02 -10.11 -17.48
C ILE A 24 11.66 -9.77 -16.84
N PRO A 25 10.52 -10.22 -17.37
CA PRO A 25 9.23 -10.00 -16.73
C PRO A 25 8.98 -11.10 -15.70
N LEU A 26 8.88 -10.71 -14.42
CA LEU A 26 8.43 -11.59 -13.34
C LEU A 26 7.03 -11.15 -12.91
N VAL A 27 6.08 -12.05 -13.13
CA VAL A 27 4.66 -11.97 -12.81
C VAL A 27 4.46 -12.55 -11.41
N LEU A 28 4.11 -11.72 -10.43
CA LEU A 28 3.43 -12.08 -9.17
C LEU A 28 2.69 -10.80 -8.74
N GLY A 29 1.37 -10.74 -8.56
CA GLY A 29 0.51 -11.70 -7.88
C GLY A 29 0.17 -11.15 -6.49
N GLY A 30 -0.44 -9.96 -6.45
CA GLY A 30 -0.82 -9.29 -5.21
C GLY A 30 -2.16 -9.80 -4.69
N MET A 31 -2.21 -10.17 -3.41
CA MET A 31 -3.42 -10.14 -2.60
C MET A 31 -3.04 -9.62 -1.22
N GLY A 32 -3.53 -8.44 -0.89
CA GLY A 32 -3.43 -7.84 0.43
C GLY A 32 -4.42 -8.50 1.39
N TRP A 33 -4.01 -8.63 2.65
CA TRP A 33 -4.90 -8.94 3.75
C TRP A 33 -4.84 -7.83 4.80
N TRP A 34 -6.01 -7.19 4.95
CA TRP A 34 -6.35 -6.28 6.03
C TRP A 34 -6.59 -7.07 7.33
N TRP A 35 -6.07 -6.55 8.44
CA TRP A 35 -6.36 -7.04 9.78
C TRP A 35 -7.71 -6.49 10.27
N MET A 36 -8.53 -7.39 10.82
CA MET A 36 -9.49 -7.06 11.88
C MET A 36 -9.22 -8.02 13.03
N ASP A 37 -8.73 -7.47 14.12
CA ASP A 37 -8.74 -8.11 15.43
C ASP A 37 -10.07 -7.77 16.12
N ALA A 38 -10.72 -8.78 16.67
CA ALA A 38 -11.89 -8.64 17.53
C ALA A 38 -11.69 -9.55 18.75
N GLY A 39 -11.27 -8.92 19.84
CA GLY A 39 -11.15 -9.53 21.16
C GLY A 39 -12.48 -10.09 21.68
N ALA A 40 -12.33 -11.16 22.45
CA ALA A 40 -13.36 -11.95 23.10
C ALA A 40 -14.21 -11.17 24.12
N GLY A 41 -15.48 -11.57 24.26
CA GLY A 41 -16.23 -11.34 25.50
C GLY A 41 -17.75 -11.52 25.44
N SER A 42 -18.21 -12.62 26.03
CA SER A 42 -19.54 -12.92 26.63
C SER A 42 -20.75 -13.21 25.73
N GLU A 43 -21.15 -14.49 25.72
CA GLU A 43 -22.52 -14.97 25.52
C GLU A 43 -23.49 -14.38 26.56
N PRO A 44 -24.79 -14.24 26.22
CA PRO A 44 -25.72 -15.31 26.57
C PRO A 44 -26.79 -15.64 25.51
N SER A 45 -27.03 -16.96 25.40
CA SER A 45 -28.27 -17.70 25.09
C SER A 45 -29.52 -16.96 24.55
N GLY A 46 -30.08 -17.47 23.44
CA GLY A 46 -31.53 -17.42 23.19
C GLY A 46 -32.00 -17.41 21.73
N GLU A 47 -32.11 -18.61 21.14
CA GLU A 47 -33.16 -19.08 20.19
C GLU A 47 -33.35 -18.46 18.78
N ASP A 48 -33.15 -19.35 17.80
CA ASP A 48 -33.89 -19.60 16.55
C ASP A 48 -33.96 -18.58 15.40
N GLY A 49 -33.33 -18.97 14.27
CA GLY A 49 -33.53 -18.33 12.96
C GLY A 49 -32.69 -18.97 11.85
N ALA A 50 -33.17 -20.09 11.31
CA ALA A 50 -32.57 -20.86 10.22
C ALA A 50 -32.29 -20.04 8.94
N TRP A 51 -31.12 -20.25 8.33
CA TRP A 51 -30.87 -19.89 6.92
C TRP A 51 -30.28 -21.06 6.13
N GLN A 52 -30.98 -21.37 5.05
CA GLN A 52 -30.71 -22.38 4.03
C GLN A 52 -29.54 -21.96 3.13
N SER A 53 -28.66 -22.91 2.85
CA SER A 53 -27.61 -22.82 1.83
C SER A 53 -28.19 -23.05 0.43
N SER A 54 -28.05 -22.08 -0.47
CA SER A 54 -28.37 -22.23 -1.89
C SER A 54 -27.09 -22.36 -2.72
N SER A 55 -26.95 -23.53 -3.34
CA SER A 55 -25.93 -23.93 -4.30
C SER A 55 -26.10 -23.17 -5.63
N LEU A 56 -25.01 -22.68 -6.23
CA LEU A 56 -25.01 -22.11 -7.57
C LEU A 56 -24.43 -23.08 -8.61
N SER A 57 -25.11 -23.07 -9.75
CA SER A 57 -25.09 -24.00 -10.87
C SER A 57 -23.86 -23.91 -11.80
N ALA A 58 -23.70 -25.02 -12.53
CA ALA A 58 -22.82 -25.28 -13.65
C ALA A 58 -22.85 -24.24 -14.79
N MET A 59 -21.69 -24.09 -15.45
CA MET A 59 -21.52 -23.39 -16.73
C MET A 59 -21.41 -24.39 -17.91
N PRO A 60 -21.84 -24.02 -19.14
CA PRO A 60 -21.92 -24.91 -20.30
C PRO A 60 -20.70 -24.83 -21.23
N GLY A 61 -20.43 -25.93 -21.95
CA GLY A 61 -19.33 -26.05 -22.94
C GLY A 61 -19.69 -25.60 -24.37
N PRO A 62 -18.69 -25.43 -25.27
CA PRO A 62 -18.91 -25.05 -26.66
C PRO A 62 -18.94 -26.23 -27.66
N ALA A 63 -19.67 -25.99 -28.75
CA ALA A 63 -20.07 -26.90 -29.84
C ALA A 63 -19.00 -27.11 -30.96
N PRO A 64 -19.19 -28.09 -31.88
CA PRO A 64 -18.13 -28.63 -32.76
C PRO A 64 -18.11 -28.03 -34.19
N ARG A 65 -16.97 -28.17 -34.89
CA ARG A 65 -16.81 -27.89 -36.34
C ARG A 65 -16.54 -29.16 -37.15
N LYS A 66 -17.15 -29.22 -38.34
CA LYS A 66 -17.07 -30.25 -39.40
C LYS A 66 -15.97 -29.94 -40.44
N SER A 67 -15.27 -30.99 -40.89
CA SER A 67 -14.71 -31.20 -42.25
C SER A 67 -14.45 -32.70 -42.38
N GLY A 68 -14.88 -33.47 -43.39
CA GLY A 68 -14.79 -33.28 -44.83
C GLY A 68 -13.87 -34.40 -45.37
N GLY A 69 -14.43 -35.44 -46.01
CA GLY A 69 -13.76 -36.72 -46.30
C GLY A 69 -13.09 -36.85 -47.68
N GLY A 70 -12.27 -37.89 -47.82
CA GLY A 70 -11.68 -38.38 -49.09
C GLY A 70 -11.09 -39.80 -48.96
N MET A 71 -11.49 -40.70 -49.88
CA MET A 71 -11.13 -42.13 -50.05
C MET A 71 -9.62 -42.34 -50.36
N GLY A 72 -8.88 -43.32 -49.83
CA GLY A 72 -8.81 -44.76 -50.22
C GLY A 72 -7.35 -45.31 -50.04
N PRO A 73 -7.10 -46.64 -49.93
CA PRO A 73 -6.04 -47.25 -49.09
C PRO A 73 -4.78 -47.74 -49.86
N PRO A 74 -3.69 -48.17 -49.19
CA PRO A 74 -3.54 -49.61 -48.88
C PRO A 74 -2.82 -49.99 -47.56
N ALA A 75 -3.19 -51.19 -47.10
CA ALA A 75 -2.42 -52.23 -46.40
C ALA A 75 -1.24 -51.88 -45.46
N GLY A 76 -1.40 -52.30 -44.20
CA GLY A 76 -0.44 -53.19 -43.54
C GLY A 76 0.42 -52.57 -42.45
N SER A 77 0.02 -52.73 -41.19
CA SER A 77 0.81 -53.37 -40.12
C SER A 77 0.10 -53.26 -38.76
N VAL A 78 -0.01 -54.43 -38.13
CA VAL A 78 -0.30 -54.77 -36.72
C VAL A 78 -0.56 -53.62 -35.73
N PRO A 79 -1.68 -53.62 -34.98
CA PRO A 79 -1.81 -52.75 -33.82
C PRO A 79 -0.83 -53.22 -32.74
N GLY A 80 0.15 -52.37 -32.47
CA GLY A 80 0.91 -52.42 -31.23
C GLY A 80 -0.08 -52.35 -30.07
N VAL A 81 -0.09 -53.42 -29.29
CA VAL A 81 -0.82 -53.54 -28.02
C VAL A 81 -0.52 -52.28 -27.21
N ALA A 82 -1.55 -51.46 -27.02
CA ALA A 82 -1.57 -50.53 -25.90
C ALA A 82 -1.37 -51.39 -24.66
N VAL A 83 -0.19 -51.29 -24.04
CA VAL A 83 0.03 -51.81 -22.70
C VAL A 83 -0.88 -50.99 -21.81
N GLN A 84 -2.10 -51.50 -21.61
CA GLN A 84 -2.92 -51.12 -20.48
C GLN A 84 -2.09 -51.49 -19.26
N ASP A 85 -1.66 -50.48 -18.52
CA ASP A 85 -1.20 -50.66 -17.15
C ASP A 85 -2.18 -51.63 -16.46
N PRO A 86 -1.69 -52.69 -15.78
CA PRO A 86 -2.59 -53.59 -15.08
C PRO A 86 -3.43 -52.74 -14.13
N ALA A 87 -4.74 -52.75 -14.36
CA ALA A 87 -5.68 -51.96 -13.61
C ALA A 87 -5.47 -52.22 -12.12
N ARG A 88 -4.91 -51.23 -11.42
CA ARG A 88 -4.89 -51.18 -9.95
C ARG A 88 -6.29 -51.52 -9.46
N GLY A 89 -6.40 -52.38 -8.46
CA GLY A 89 -7.70 -52.67 -7.84
C GLY A 89 -8.37 -51.36 -7.37
N PRO A 90 -9.71 -51.30 -7.28
CA PRO A 90 -10.40 -50.10 -6.81
C PRO A 90 -9.87 -49.60 -5.46
N GLU A 91 -9.46 -50.52 -4.57
CA GLU A 91 -8.85 -50.23 -3.27
C GLU A 91 -7.44 -49.60 -3.37
N GLU A 92 -6.64 -49.97 -4.37
CA GLU A 92 -5.32 -49.37 -4.62
C GLU A 92 -5.46 -47.96 -5.20
N ALA A 93 -6.46 -47.74 -6.05
CA ALA A 93 -6.77 -46.42 -6.58
C ALA A 93 -7.29 -45.47 -5.48
N GLU A 94 -8.16 -45.96 -4.59
CA GLU A 94 -8.65 -45.20 -3.43
C GLU A 94 -7.53 -44.85 -2.45
N ARG A 95 -6.64 -45.80 -2.13
CA ARG A 95 -5.47 -45.54 -1.28
C ARG A 95 -4.51 -44.52 -1.90
N ALA A 96 -4.23 -44.64 -3.20
CA ALA A 96 -3.38 -43.67 -3.91
C ALA A 96 -4.01 -42.27 -3.91
N ALA A 97 -5.33 -42.16 -4.12
CA ALA A 97 -6.05 -40.89 -4.04
C ALA A 97 -6.02 -40.31 -2.62
N ARG A 98 -6.18 -41.15 -1.58
CA ARG A 98 -6.10 -40.73 -0.18
C ARG A 98 -4.70 -40.22 0.17
N ARG A 99 -3.64 -40.92 -0.26
CA ARG A 99 -2.25 -40.46 -0.08
C ARG A 99 -2.04 -39.11 -0.76
N GLN A 100 -2.43 -38.98 -2.03
CA GLN A 100 -2.26 -37.74 -2.78
C GLN A 100 -3.00 -36.56 -2.12
N LEU A 101 -4.20 -36.79 -1.58
CA LEU A 101 -4.94 -35.78 -0.83
C LEU A 101 -4.18 -35.31 0.41
N TRP A 102 -3.63 -36.24 1.20
CA TRP A 102 -2.89 -35.92 2.42
C TRP A 102 -1.53 -35.29 2.11
N GLU A 103 -0.85 -35.68 1.03
CA GLU A 103 0.34 -34.99 0.52
C GLU A 103 0.05 -33.53 0.20
N GLN A 104 -1.07 -33.24 -0.48
CA GLN A 104 -1.49 -31.86 -0.77
C GLN A 104 -1.82 -31.07 0.51
N ARG A 105 -2.48 -31.72 1.48
CA ARG A 105 -2.80 -31.09 2.77
C ARG A 105 -1.53 -30.75 3.55
N LEU A 106 -0.58 -31.68 3.63
CA LEU A 106 0.71 -31.48 4.28
C LEU A 106 1.50 -30.35 3.60
N ALA A 107 1.54 -30.33 2.27
CA ALA A 107 2.20 -29.27 1.52
C ALA A 107 1.60 -27.89 1.82
N ARG A 108 0.26 -27.79 1.85
CA ARG A 108 -0.46 -26.56 2.23
C ARG A 108 -0.15 -26.15 3.67
N ALA A 109 -0.23 -27.08 4.64
CA ALA A 109 0.04 -26.79 6.04
C ALA A 109 1.47 -26.26 6.25
N LYS A 110 2.46 -26.89 5.60
CA LYS A 110 3.86 -26.43 5.61
C LYS A 110 4.00 -25.03 5.01
N GLN A 111 3.37 -24.79 3.86
CA GLN A 111 3.39 -23.47 3.22
C GLN A 111 2.75 -22.40 4.11
N THR A 112 1.62 -22.69 4.75
CA THR A 112 0.95 -21.75 5.65
C THR A 112 1.81 -21.43 6.87
N LEU A 113 2.41 -22.45 7.51
CA LEU A 113 3.34 -22.26 8.63
C LEU A 113 4.55 -21.40 8.24
N GLU A 114 5.23 -21.74 7.15
CA GLU A 114 6.39 -20.99 6.65
C GLU A 114 6.01 -19.54 6.31
N SER A 115 4.86 -19.35 5.65
CA SER A 115 4.38 -18.01 5.31
C SER A 115 4.08 -17.18 6.56
N TYR A 116 3.47 -17.80 7.57
CA TYR A 116 3.18 -17.12 8.83
C TYR A 116 4.45 -16.77 9.61
N MET A 117 5.42 -17.69 9.70
CA MET A 117 6.72 -17.45 10.33
C MET A 117 7.44 -16.26 9.68
N LYS A 118 7.47 -16.23 8.34
CA LYS A 118 8.08 -15.13 7.58
C LYS A 118 7.35 -13.81 7.82
N ALA A 119 6.02 -13.81 7.73
CA ALA A 119 5.21 -12.59 7.90
C ALA A 119 5.31 -12.00 9.31
N THR A 120 5.55 -12.84 10.33
CA THR A 120 5.61 -12.44 11.74
C THR A 120 7.02 -12.38 12.32
N ARG A 121 8.05 -12.36 11.47
CA ARG A 121 9.46 -12.27 11.89
C ARG A 121 9.80 -10.94 12.56
N TYR A 122 9.24 -9.85 12.03
CA TYR A 122 9.41 -8.48 12.55
C TYR A 122 8.14 -8.02 13.28
N PRO A 123 8.25 -7.11 14.26
CA PRO A 123 7.09 -6.52 14.90
C PRO A 123 6.24 -5.76 13.87
N PRO A 124 4.91 -5.68 14.04
CA PRO A 124 4.03 -4.96 13.11
C PRO A 124 4.37 -3.46 13.00
N GLU A 125 4.99 -2.88 14.03
CA GLU A 125 5.42 -1.49 14.09
C GLU A 125 6.76 -1.22 13.38
N SER A 126 7.47 -2.25 12.88
CA SER A 126 8.75 -2.10 12.17
C SER A 126 8.81 -3.09 11.01
N ARG A 127 8.44 -2.63 9.81
CA ARG A 127 8.40 -3.46 8.60
C ARG A 127 9.49 -3.06 7.60
N PRO A 128 10.07 -4.00 6.84
CA PRO A 128 10.95 -3.66 5.74
C PRO A 128 10.20 -2.85 4.67
N ALA A 129 10.89 -1.91 4.05
CA ALA A 129 10.33 -1.09 2.97
C ALA A 129 9.81 -1.93 1.78
N SER A 130 10.39 -3.11 1.55
CA SER A 130 10.04 -4.02 0.47
C SER A 130 8.63 -4.63 0.59
N GLU A 131 8.06 -4.68 1.78
CA GLU A 131 6.71 -5.22 2.02
C GLU A 131 5.61 -4.19 1.75
N HIS A 132 5.92 -2.90 1.89
CA HIS A 132 4.96 -1.80 1.75
C HIS A 132 5.52 -0.67 0.87
N PRO A 133 5.83 -0.95 -0.42
CA PRO A 133 6.43 0.05 -1.30
C PRO A 133 5.52 1.26 -1.52
N ASP A 134 4.21 1.05 -1.49
CA ASP A 134 3.18 2.10 -1.57
C ASP A 134 3.19 3.04 -0.35
N GLN A 135 3.63 2.55 0.81
CA GLN A 135 3.75 3.36 2.03
C GLN A 135 5.07 4.12 2.11
N MET A 136 6.04 3.85 1.24
CA MET A 136 7.34 4.55 1.24
C MET A 136 7.31 5.91 0.54
N GLU A 137 6.21 6.23 -0.14
CA GLU A 137 5.92 7.53 -0.72
C GLU A 137 4.76 8.20 0.03
N MET A 138 4.73 9.53 0.05
CA MET A 138 3.56 10.26 0.54
C MET A 138 2.43 10.18 -0.49
N ALA A 139 1.19 10.24 -0.01
CA ALA A 139 0.01 10.22 -0.88
C ALA A 139 -0.12 11.53 -1.68
N GLU A 140 0.52 11.58 -2.84
CA GLU A 140 0.39 12.63 -3.85
C GLU A 140 -0.32 12.06 -5.09
N PRO A 141 -1.64 11.82 -5.02
CA PRO A 141 -2.31 11.04 -6.05
C PRO A 141 -2.31 11.78 -7.38
N GLU A 142 -1.94 11.02 -8.41
CA GLU A 142 -2.05 11.41 -9.81
C GLU A 142 -3.00 10.44 -10.52
N ARG A 143 -3.96 10.98 -11.25
CA ARG A 143 -4.92 10.19 -12.01
C ARG A 143 -5.14 10.78 -13.40
N THR A 144 -5.23 9.90 -14.37
CA THR A 144 -5.60 10.24 -15.74
C THR A 144 -6.98 9.63 -16.04
N ARG A 145 -7.85 10.40 -16.69
CA ARG A 145 -9.18 9.94 -17.11
C ARG A 145 -9.60 10.59 -18.42
N PRO A 146 -10.51 10.01 -19.21
CA PRO A 146 -11.05 10.68 -20.38
C PRO A 146 -11.69 12.03 -20.01
N LEU A 147 -11.49 13.07 -20.84
CA LEU A 147 -12.05 14.40 -20.57
C LEU A 147 -13.59 14.35 -20.57
N ASN A 148 -14.21 13.61 -21.50
CA ASN A 148 -15.66 13.40 -21.55
C ASN A 148 -16.03 11.91 -21.60
N LYS A 149 -17.30 11.61 -21.30
CA LYS A 149 -17.84 10.24 -21.29
C LYS A 149 -17.91 9.60 -22.68
N ASP A 150 -17.93 10.42 -23.73
CA ASP A 150 -18.02 9.97 -25.12
C ASP A 150 -16.68 9.46 -25.67
N GLY A 151 -15.62 9.44 -24.85
CA GLY A 151 -14.34 8.86 -25.21
C GLY A 151 -13.52 9.76 -26.13
N SER A 152 -13.35 11.04 -25.79
CA SER A 152 -12.39 11.90 -26.48
C SER A 152 -10.97 11.30 -26.45
N ASP A 153 -10.22 11.48 -27.53
CA ASP A 153 -8.77 11.17 -27.59
C ASP A 153 -7.95 11.97 -26.55
N ILE A 154 -8.59 12.94 -25.89
CA ILE A 154 -8.03 13.79 -24.85
C ILE A 154 -8.29 13.15 -23.48
N GLN A 155 -7.21 12.95 -22.77
CA GLN A 155 -7.16 12.54 -21.38
C GLN A 155 -6.90 13.77 -20.50
N LEU A 156 -7.58 13.80 -19.36
CA LEU A 156 -7.42 14.78 -18.29
C LEU A 156 -6.51 14.19 -17.22
N ARG A 157 -5.35 14.82 -17.02
CA ARG A 157 -4.38 14.52 -15.98
C ARG A 157 -4.67 15.40 -14.76
N LEU A 158 -4.89 14.78 -13.62
CA LEU A 158 -5.22 15.42 -12.36
C LEU A 158 -4.19 15.01 -11.32
N LYS A 159 -3.55 15.96 -10.66
CA LYS A 159 -2.63 15.70 -9.56
C LYS A 159 -2.94 16.62 -8.39
N GLN A 160 -2.69 16.17 -7.16
CA GLN A 160 -2.67 17.02 -5.97
C GLN A 160 -1.45 16.70 -5.11
N ASP A 161 -0.87 17.71 -4.46
CA ASP A 161 0.33 17.54 -3.62
C ASP A 161 0.05 16.94 -2.23
N ARG A 162 -1.24 16.90 -1.84
CA ARG A 162 -1.71 16.24 -0.62
C ARG A 162 -3.20 15.95 -0.67
N VAL A 163 -3.62 14.89 0.03
CA VAL A 163 -5.03 14.57 0.31
C VAL A 163 -5.44 15.05 1.70
N PHE A 164 -4.50 14.97 2.65
CA PHE A 164 -4.70 15.38 4.03
C PHE A 164 -4.27 16.84 4.22
N VAL A 165 -5.16 17.67 4.75
CA VAL A 165 -4.93 19.10 4.95
C VAL A 165 -5.29 19.49 6.37
N VAL A 166 -4.37 20.16 7.06
CA VAL A 166 -4.52 20.49 8.48
C VAL A 166 -4.35 21.98 8.73
N GLY A 167 -5.35 22.61 9.35
CA GLY A 167 -5.31 24.01 9.76
C GLY A 167 -4.92 24.98 8.63
N ASP A 168 -3.74 25.59 8.75
CA ASP A 168 -3.27 26.63 7.83
C ASP A 168 -2.51 26.11 6.61
N GLU A 169 -2.51 24.80 6.40
CA GLU A 169 -1.90 24.19 5.23
C GLU A 169 -2.55 24.63 3.92
N VAL A 170 -1.72 24.65 2.87
CA VAL A 170 -2.10 24.95 1.50
C VAL A 170 -1.97 23.66 0.70
N VAL A 171 -2.98 23.34 -0.09
CA VAL A 171 -2.96 22.26 -1.10
C VAL A 171 -2.89 22.89 -2.49
N HIS A 172 -2.12 22.24 -3.36
CA HIS A 172 -2.03 22.58 -4.77
C HIS A 172 -2.65 21.46 -5.61
N PHE A 173 -3.50 21.87 -6.56
CA PHE A 173 -4.13 21.01 -7.54
C PHE A 173 -3.57 21.31 -8.91
N PHE A 174 -3.27 20.29 -9.69
CA PHE A 174 -2.71 20.40 -11.02
C PHE A 174 -3.66 19.75 -12.02
N VAL A 175 -3.95 20.47 -13.10
CA VAL A 175 -4.85 20.03 -14.16
C VAL A 175 -4.13 20.20 -15.50
N GLY A 176 -3.95 19.11 -16.23
CA GLY A 176 -3.42 19.13 -17.58
C GLY A 176 -4.23 18.27 -18.52
N CYS A 177 -4.11 18.49 -19.83
CA CYS A 177 -4.64 17.57 -20.83
C CYS A 177 -3.52 16.94 -21.64
N GLU A 178 -3.68 15.67 -21.96
CA GLU A 178 -2.78 14.89 -22.79
C GLU A 178 -3.59 14.10 -23.82
N ASP A 179 -2.98 13.66 -24.92
CA ASP A 179 -3.63 12.73 -25.84
C ASP A 179 -3.33 11.26 -25.47
N ALA A 180 -3.86 10.32 -26.26
CA ALA A 180 -3.63 8.88 -26.07
C ALA A 180 -2.14 8.47 -26.05
N HIS A 181 -1.22 9.30 -26.56
CA HIS A 181 0.21 9.06 -26.56
C HIS A 181 0.93 9.81 -25.42
N ARG A 182 0.18 10.36 -24.45
CA ARG A 182 0.67 11.22 -23.35
C ARG A 182 1.39 12.48 -23.84
N VAL A 183 1.01 12.99 -25.01
CA VAL A 183 1.53 14.27 -25.51
C VAL A 183 0.63 15.39 -24.96
N PRO A 184 1.20 16.43 -24.31
CA PRO A 184 0.42 17.56 -23.80
C PRO A 184 -0.46 18.20 -24.88
N ARG A 185 -1.70 18.54 -24.52
CA ARG A 185 -2.69 19.22 -25.39
C ARG A 185 -3.13 20.52 -24.75
N PRO A 186 -3.41 21.58 -25.54
CA PRO A 186 -3.93 22.83 -25.01
C PRO A 186 -5.21 22.59 -24.21
N CYS A 187 -5.22 22.97 -22.94
CA CYS A 187 -6.40 22.90 -22.09
C CYS A 187 -6.64 24.24 -21.41
N GLN A 188 -7.83 24.39 -20.84
CA GLN A 188 -8.21 25.55 -20.06
C GLN A 188 -9.15 25.12 -18.95
N VAL A 189 -8.88 25.57 -17.73
CA VAL A 189 -9.84 25.50 -16.62
C VAL A 189 -10.84 26.64 -16.80
N VAL A 190 -12.09 26.30 -17.07
CA VAL A 190 -13.19 27.24 -17.33
C VAL A 190 -13.75 27.78 -16.02
N SER A 191 -13.91 26.90 -15.03
CA SER A 191 -14.40 27.24 -13.70
C SER A 191 -13.86 26.24 -12.68
N ALA A 192 -13.72 26.68 -11.43
CA ALA A 192 -13.38 25.82 -10.32
C ALA A 192 -13.99 26.35 -9.02
N SER A 193 -14.46 25.46 -8.15
CA SER A 193 -15.03 25.85 -6.85
C SER A 193 -14.89 24.77 -5.78
N ALA A 194 -14.56 25.20 -4.57
CA ALA A 194 -14.48 24.37 -3.38
C ALA A 194 -15.78 24.41 -2.57
N HIS A 195 -16.24 23.25 -2.08
CA HIS A 195 -17.42 23.11 -1.23
C HIS A 195 -17.33 21.81 -0.39
N GLU A 196 -18.29 21.63 0.51
CA GLU A 196 -18.43 20.38 1.29
C GLU A 196 -18.77 19.21 0.37
N ALA A 197 -18.09 18.08 0.50
CA ALA A 197 -18.38 16.93 -0.35
C ALA A 197 -19.81 16.40 -0.09
N GLU A 198 -20.52 16.01 -1.14
CA GLU A 198 -21.95 15.64 -1.09
C GLU A 198 -22.30 14.50 -0.12
N HIS A 199 -21.35 13.60 0.16
CA HIS A 199 -21.56 12.48 1.09
C HIS A 199 -21.47 12.88 2.56
N MET A 200 -20.98 14.08 2.87
CA MET A 200 -20.80 14.54 4.24
C MET A 200 -22.14 14.92 4.88
N PRO A 201 -22.36 14.60 6.16
CA PRO A 201 -23.55 15.04 6.88
C PRO A 201 -23.65 16.58 6.89
N GLY A 202 -24.77 17.12 6.40
CA GLY A 202 -24.98 18.57 6.35
C GLY A 202 -24.37 19.28 5.13
N ALA A 203 -23.89 18.52 4.14
CA ALA A 203 -23.34 19.08 2.90
C ALA A 203 -24.30 20.07 2.21
N GLY A 204 -23.73 21.11 1.60
CA GLY A 204 -24.46 22.20 0.98
C GLY A 204 -24.87 23.33 1.94
N GLY A 205 -24.41 23.29 3.19
CA GLY A 205 -24.64 24.34 4.18
C GLY A 205 -23.82 25.61 3.93
N MET A 206 -22.63 25.48 3.35
CA MET A 206 -21.75 26.61 3.02
C MET A 206 -21.76 26.94 1.52
N PRO A 207 -21.65 28.23 1.15
CA PRO A 207 -21.53 28.63 -0.25
C PRO A 207 -20.21 28.13 -0.84
N ALA A 208 -20.26 27.70 -2.11
CA ALA A 208 -19.06 27.30 -2.83
C ALA A 208 -18.10 28.48 -3.00
N VAL A 209 -16.80 28.22 -2.81
CA VAL A 209 -15.74 29.23 -2.90
C VAL A 209 -15.02 29.08 -4.24
N PRO A 210 -15.01 30.12 -5.09
CA PRO A 210 -14.33 30.03 -6.38
C PRO A 210 -12.82 29.90 -6.20
N LEU A 211 -12.21 29.04 -7.01
CA LEU A 211 -10.76 28.86 -7.06
C LEU A 211 -10.22 29.30 -8.44
N LEU A 212 -9.05 29.93 -8.43
CA LEU A 212 -8.34 30.30 -9.65
C LEU A 212 -7.31 29.22 -9.98
N PHE A 213 -7.24 28.88 -11.27
CA PHE A 213 -6.23 28.01 -11.84
C PHE A 213 -5.45 28.78 -12.91
N SER A 214 -4.12 28.82 -12.82
CA SER A 214 -3.24 29.52 -13.76
C SER A 214 -2.05 28.65 -14.19
N ASP A 215 -1.48 28.98 -15.35
CA ASP A 215 -0.27 28.38 -15.95
C ASP A 215 0.76 29.51 -16.20
N ASP A 216 1.04 30.27 -15.13
CA ASP A 216 1.82 31.51 -15.14
C ASP A 216 3.18 31.39 -14.42
N GLY A 217 3.56 30.19 -14.00
CA GLY A 217 4.77 29.93 -13.21
C GLY A 217 4.71 30.54 -11.81
N ALA A 218 3.51 30.83 -11.30
CA ALA A 218 3.28 31.39 -9.98
C ALA A 218 2.39 30.49 -9.11
N ALA A 219 2.30 30.81 -7.82
CA ALA A 219 1.38 30.15 -6.87
C ALA A 219 1.45 28.61 -6.81
N GLY A 220 2.63 28.04 -7.05
CA GLY A 220 2.87 26.59 -7.04
C GLY A 220 3.03 25.97 -8.43
N ASP A 221 2.75 26.73 -9.49
CA ASP A 221 3.05 26.33 -10.86
C ASP A 221 4.58 26.37 -11.11
N ALA A 222 5.12 25.28 -11.64
CA ALA A 222 6.56 25.10 -11.80
C ALA A 222 7.10 25.81 -13.04
N LEU A 223 6.31 25.87 -14.12
CA LEU A 223 6.75 26.41 -15.40
C LEU A 223 5.59 27.02 -16.16
N SER A 224 5.66 28.33 -16.40
CA SER A 224 4.64 29.02 -17.18
C SER A 224 4.52 28.51 -18.62
N GLY A 225 3.28 28.30 -19.05
CA GLY A 225 2.92 27.94 -20.41
C GLY A 225 3.19 26.48 -20.76
N ASP A 226 3.35 25.61 -19.76
CA ASP A 226 3.62 24.19 -19.98
C ASP A 226 2.35 23.35 -20.17
N GLY A 227 1.17 23.96 -20.01
CA GLY A 227 -0.14 23.34 -20.14
C GLY A 227 -0.63 22.69 -18.85
N THR A 228 0.04 22.89 -17.72
CA THR A 228 -0.37 22.44 -16.39
C THR A 228 -0.94 23.59 -15.59
N PHE A 229 -2.26 23.63 -15.47
CA PHE A 229 -2.93 24.63 -14.67
C PHE A 229 -2.85 24.28 -13.19
N THR A 230 -2.35 25.21 -12.39
CA THR A 230 -2.20 25.05 -10.95
C THR A 230 -3.22 25.89 -10.20
N GLY A 231 -3.98 25.24 -9.31
CA GLY A 231 -4.90 25.88 -8.38
C GLY A 231 -4.42 25.77 -6.95
N ARG A 232 -4.53 26.85 -6.18
CA ARG A 232 -4.11 26.94 -4.78
C ARG A 232 -5.32 27.04 -3.85
N PHE A 233 -5.37 26.21 -2.82
CA PHE A 233 -6.46 26.23 -1.84
C PHE A 233 -5.95 26.12 -0.40
N GLN A 234 -6.47 27.00 0.47
CA GLN A 234 -6.21 27.06 1.91
C GLN A 234 -7.56 27.13 2.64
N PRO A 235 -8.16 25.99 3.04
CA PRO A 235 -9.51 25.94 3.57
C PRO A 235 -9.76 26.92 4.73
N SER A 236 -8.81 27.01 5.67
CA SER A 236 -8.88 27.90 6.84
C SER A 236 -9.08 29.38 6.52
N LYS A 237 -8.54 29.83 5.38
CA LYS A 237 -8.61 31.24 4.94
C LYS A 237 -9.62 31.47 3.83
N GLN A 238 -10.21 30.40 3.29
CA GLN A 238 -11.08 30.44 2.11
C GLN A 238 -12.42 29.76 2.41
N GLY A 239 -13.10 30.21 3.47
CA GLY A 239 -14.51 29.86 3.75
C GLY A 239 -14.74 28.66 4.66
N PHE A 240 -13.70 27.90 5.03
CA PHE A 240 -13.84 26.67 5.82
C PHE A 240 -13.03 26.69 7.15
N PRO A 241 -12.99 27.79 7.94
CA PRO A 241 -12.13 27.89 9.13
C PRO A 241 -12.45 26.89 10.25
N ILE A 242 -13.71 26.46 10.36
CA ILE A 242 -14.19 25.57 11.42
C ILE A 242 -14.70 24.23 10.89
N TYR A 243 -14.66 24.03 9.57
CA TYR A 243 -15.14 22.80 8.96
C TYR A 243 -14.18 21.66 9.23
N SER A 244 -14.70 20.46 9.49
CA SER A 244 -13.91 19.24 9.63
C SER A 244 -14.58 18.15 8.83
N GLY A 245 -13.88 17.60 7.83
CA GLY A 245 -14.47 16.63 6.91
C GLY A 245 -13.87 16.69 5.52
N THR A 246 -14.54 16.02 4.58
CA THR A 246 -14.12 15.99 3.18
C THR A 246 -14.59 17.25 2.43
N LEU A 247 -13.65 18.00 1.87
CA LEU A 247 -13.93 19.10 0.95
C LEU A 247 -13.70 18.64 -0.48
N ARG A 248 -14.61 19.03 -1.38
CA ARG A 248 -14.55 18.78 -2.81
C ARG A 248 -14.21 20.06 -3.56
N VAL A 249 -13.27 19.96 -4.50
CA VAL A 249 -12.97 20.99 -5.48
C VAL A 249 -13.43 20.48 -6.84
N ASP A 250 -14.54 21.02 -7.35
CA ASP A 250 -14.96 20.76 -8.72
C ASP A 250 -14.20 21.66 -9.69
N VAL A 251 -13.83 21.09 -10.83
CA VAL A 251 -13.17 21.79 -11.94
C VAL A 251 -13.88 21.46 -13.25
N GLN A 252 -14.12 22.50 -14.06
CA GLN A 252 -14.62 22.37 -15.42
C GLN A 252 -13.50 22.70 -16.39
N VAL A 253 -13.21 21.79 -17.30
CA VAL A 253 -12.04 21.83 -18.17
C VAL A 253 -12.47 21.71 -19.61
N ARG A 254 -11.87 22.54 -20.48
CA ARG A 254 -12.08 22.51 -21.91
C ARG A 254 -10.76 22.26 -22.63
N SER A 255 -10.78 21.44 -23.66
CA SER A 255 -9.65 21.23 -24.55
C SER A 255 -10.14 20.97 -25.97
N GLY A 256 -9.70 21.80 -26.92
CA GLY A 256 -10.26 21.81 -28.28
C GLY A 256 -11.77 22.06 -28.28
N GLY A 257 -12.53 21.18 -28.92
CA GLY A 257 -14.00 21.20 -28.95
C GLY A 257 -14.67 20.36 -27.86
N ALA A 258 -13.90 19.76 -26.96
CA ALA A 258 -14.40 18.90 -25.89
C ALA A 258 -14.38 19.64 -24.54
N GLU A 259 -15.36 19.31 -23.70
CA GLU A 259 -15.52 19.86 -22.36
C GLU A 259 -15.86 18.73 -21.39
N GLY A 260 -15.31 18.84 -20.18
CA GLY A 260 -15.43 17.84 -19.14
C GLY A 260 -15.42 18.48 -17.77
N THR A 261 -15.95 17.75 -16.79
CA THR A 261 -15.79 18.08 -15.37
C THR A 261 -14.80 17.12 -14.75
N ALA A 262 -14.20 17.51 -13.63
CA ALA A 262 -13.51 16.65 -12.69
C ALA A 262 -13.61 17.24 -11.29
N PHE A 263 -13.09 16.52 -10.32
CA PHE A 263 -13.03 17.01 -8.96
C PHE A 263 -11.71 16.62 -8.30
N PHE A 264 -11.43 17.17 -7.13
CA PHE A 264 -10.44 16.72 -6.16
C PHE A 264 -11.12 16.62 -4.81
N ASP A 265 -10.74 15.63 -4.00
CA ASP A 265 -11.20 15.54 -2.62
C ASP A 265 -9.99 15.72 -1.70
N ILE A 266 -10.18 16.49 -0.63
CA ILE A 266 -9.24 16.61 0.48
C ILE A 266 -9.96 16.30 1.79
N MET A 267 -9.26 15.66 2.72
CA MET A 267 -9.73 15.50 4.09
C MET A 267 -9.14 16.61 4.94
N TYR A 268 -10.00 17.51 5.41
CA TYR A 268 -9.60 18.70 6.13
C TYR A 268 -9.87 18.58 7.64
N THR A 269 -8.84 18.85 8.44
CA THR A 269 -8.93 18.98 9.90
C THR A 269 -8.59 20.43 10.28
N PRO A 270 -9.51 21.22 10.85
CA PRO A 270 -9.30 22.65 11.05
C PRO A 270 -8.33 22.96 12.18
N SER A 271 -8.27 22.09 13.19
CA SER A 271 -7.34 22.22 14.31
C SER A 271 -6.75 20.84 14.62
N PRO A 272 -5.42 20.67 14.53
CA PRO A 272 -4.79 19.38 14.76
C PRO A 272 -5.00 18.92 16.21
N PRO A 273 -5.27 17.62 16.44
CA PRO A 273 -5.48 17.09 17.79
C PRO A 273 -4.18 17.02 18.59
N ALA A 274 -3.02 17.06 17.92
CA ALA A 274 -1.69 17.13 18.50
C ALA A 274 -0.71 17.75 17.50
N LEU A 275 0.42 18.25 18.00
CA LEU A 275 1.49 18.83 17.18
C LEU A 275 2.79 18.09 17.43
N PHE A 276 3.50 17.70 16.37
CA PHE A 276 4.87 17.24 16.52
C PHE A 276 5.77 18.40 16.95
N THR A 277 6.67 18.14 17.89
CA THR A 277 7.63 19.15 18.37
C THR A 277 8.87 19.28 17.49
N GLY A 278 9.06 18.33 16.55
CA GLY A 278 10.27 18.20 15.73
C GLY A 278 11.50 17.71 16.49
N ARG A 279 11.41 17.53 17.82
CA ARG A 279 12.50 16.97 18.63
C ARG A 279 12.44 15.44 18.56
N VAL A 280 13.56 14.83 18.19
CA VAL A 280 13.74 13.37 18.20
C VAL A 280 14.91 13.03 19.10
N ARG A 281 14.69 12.10 20.02
CA ARG A 281 15.73 11.50 20.85
C ARG A 281 15.88 10.05 20.47
N GLU A 282 17.11 9.61 20.22
CA GLU A 282 17.39 8.22 19.88
C GLU A 282 18.03 7.46 21.05
N VAL A 283 17.70 6.16 21.15
CA VAL A 283 18.33 5.24 22.10
C VAL A 283 18.38 3.84 21.50
N LEU A 284 19.51 3.16 21.65
CA LEU A 284 19.59 1.72 21.39
C LEU A 284 19.18 0.95 22.66
N GLU A 285 18.06 0.23 22.60
CA GLU A 285 17.50 -0.51 23.73
C GLU A 285 17.17 -1.94 23.32
N GLN A 286 17.66 -2.92 24.10
CA GLN A 286 17.39 -4.35 23.88
C GLN A 286 17.73 -4.82 22.45
N GLY A 287 18.77 -4.21 21.86
CA GLY A 287 19.23 -4.51 20.51
C GLY A 287 18.33 -4.01 19.39
N SER A 288 17.41 -3.08 19.66
CA SER A 288 16.64 -2.33 18.67
C SER A 288 16.89 -0.83 18.81
N LEU A 289 16.80 -0.09 17.72
CA LEU A 289 16.97 1.38 17.75
C LEU A 289 15.60 2.03 17.97
N GLN A 290 15.50 2.87 19.00
CA GLN A 290 14.28 3.57 19.38
C GLN A 290 14.41 5.05 19.02
N LEU A 291 13.43 5.58 18.29
CA LEU A 291 13.31 7.00 18.01
C LEU A 291 12.11 7.55 18.78
N TYR A 292 12.38 8.32 19.83
CA TYR A 292 11.39 9.01 20.65
C TYR A 292 11.10 10.39 20.04
N LEU A 293 9.99 10.50 19.33
CA LEU A 293 9.51 11.73 18.72
C LEU A 293 8.64 12.50 19.71
N GLY A 294 9.04 13.72 20.06
CA GLY A 294 8.27 14.56 20.98
C GLY A 294 6.98 15.07 20.32
N ILE A 295 5.86 14.93 21.03
CA ILE A 295 4.52 15.33 20.59
C ILE A 295 3.83 16.16 21.68
N GLN A 296 3.14 17.23 21.28
CA GLN A 296 2.28 18.03 22.15
C GLN A 296 0.82 17.67 21.87
N VAL A 297 0.24 16.86 22.75
CA VAL A 297 -1.12 16.33 22.63
C VAL A 297 -2.13 17.32 23.18
N GLN A 298 -3.12 17.70 22.36
CA GLN A 298 -4.21 18.59 22.77
C GLN A 298 -5.46 17.80 23.15
N LYS A 299 -5.76 16.72 22.42
CA LYS A 299 -6.87 15.79 22.67
C LYS A 299 -6.31 14.43 23.06
N ALA A 300 -6.67 13.91 24.24
CA ALA A 300 -6.27 12.56 24.61
C ALA A 300 -7.00 11.52 23.74
N GLY A 301 -6.37 10.38 23.47
CA GLY A 301 -6.96 9.29 22.71
C GLY A 301 -5.91 8.42 22.00
N ARG A 302 -6.36 7.54 21.09
CA ARG A 302 -5.49 6.61 20.36
C ARG A 302 -4.88 7.28 19.14
N TYR A 303 -3.56 7.42 19.14
CA TYR A 303 -2.82 8.02 18.04
C TYR A 303 -2.16 6.95 17.20
N VAL A 304 -2.28 7.11 15.89
CA VAL A 304 -1.47 6.38 14.92
C VAL A 304 -0.45 7.36 14.36
N VAL A 305 0.83 7.01 14.46
CA VAL A 305 1.93 7.78 13.89
C VAL A 305 2.77 6.82 13.04
N ALA A 306 3.17 7.25 11.86
CA ALA A 306 3.99 6.47 10.96
C ALA A 306 5.13 7.34 10.42
N GLY A 307 6.26 6.70 10.15
CA GLY A 307 7.44 7.33 9.58
C GLY A 307 8.17 6.37 8.66
N ARG A 308 8.94 6.94 7.74
CA ARG A 308 9.73 6.22 6.76
C ARG A 308 11.19 6.37 7.11
N VAL A 309 11.94 5.28 7.03
CA VAL A 309 13.38 5.28 7.33
C VAL A 309 14.12 4.89 6.08
N ASP A 310 15.01 5.77 5.65
CA ASP A 310 15.96 5.50 4.59
C ASP A 310 17.35 5.24 5.18
N ASP A 311 18.21 4.60 4.40
CA ASP A 311 19.62 4.46 4.71
C ASP A 311 20.41 5.74 4.37
N GLU A 312 21.73 5.73 4.59
CA GLU A 312 22.60 6.89 4.32
C GLU A 312 22.47 7.38 2.86
N SER A 313 22.33 6.46 1.91
CA SER A 313 22.25 6.73 0.48
C SER A 313 20.88 7.26 0.03
N GLY A 314 19.89 7.28 0.93
CA GLY A 314 18.51 7.67 0.64
C GLY A 314 17.68 6.53 0.08
N MET A 315 18.14 5.28 0.23
CA MET A 315 17.37 4.10 -0.17
C MET A 315 16.35 3.76 0.93
N PRO A 316 15.06 3.54 0.58
CA PRO A 316 14.04 3.09 1.51
C PRO A 316 14.46 1.80 2.23
N PHE A 317 14.49 1.83 3.56
CA PHE A 317 14.91 0.71 4.40
C PHE A 317 13.75 0.14 5.21
N ALA A 318 13.01 0.98 5.95
CA ALA A 318 11.95 0.52 6.83
C ALA A 318 10.77 1.49 6.90
N HIS A 319 9.59 0.93 7.18
CA HIS A 319 8.41 1.66 7.61
C HIS A 319 8.19 1.39 9.10
N VAL A 320 8.14 2.45 9.90
CA VAL A 320 7.96 2.37 11.35
C VAL A 320 6.67 3.04 11.78
N SER A 321 5.97 2.47 12.75
CA SER A 321 4.71 3.01 13.23
C SER A 321 4.54 2.93 14.74
N PHE A 322 3.50 3.60 15.22
CA PHE A 322 3.08 3.66 16.61
C PHE A 322 1.55 3.69 16.63
N ASN A 323 0.92 2.92 17.50
CA ASN A 323 -0.53 2.85 17.64
C ASN A 323 -0.93 2.65 19.11
N GLU A 324 -0.84 3.70 19.91
CA GLU A 324 -1.19 3.64 21.33
C GLU A 324 -1.98 4.87 21.79
N GLU A 325 -2.48 4.81 23.01
CA GLU A 325 -3.18 5.93 23.65
C GLU A 325 -2.21 6.94 24.24
N LEU A 326 -2.44 8.21 23.92
CA LEU A 326 -1.68 9.32 24.47
C LEU A 326 -2.58 10.19 25.35
N THR A 327 -2.01 10.63 26.46
CA THR A 327 -2.64 11.60 27.35
C THR A 327 -2.37 13.03 26.88
N ARG A 328 -3.22 13.97 27.31
CA ARG A 328 -3.03 15.39 27.00
C ARG A 328 -1.76 15.92 27.65
N GLY A 329 -0.94 16.65 26.90
CA GLY A 329 0.31 17.23 27.37
C GLY A 329 1.51 16.91 26.47
N GLU A 330 2.70 17.19 26.95
CA GLU A 330 3.94 16.73 26.30
C GLU A 330 4.07 15.22 26.49
N GLN A 331 4.24 14.49 25.40
CA GLN A 331 4.45 13.04 25.36
C GLN A 331 5.57 12.71 24.37
N GLU A 332 5.98 11.45 24.33
CA GLU A 332 6.87 10.91 23.31
C GLU A 332 6.17 9.77 22.56
N VAL A 333 6.34 9.74 21.25
CA VAL A 333 5.96 8.62 20.38
C VAL A 333 7.21 7.80 20.12
N LYS A 334 7.16 6.50 20.44
CA LYS A 334 8.29 5.59 20.26
C LYS A 334 8.17 4.86 18.92
N LEU A 335 8.99 5.26 17.95
CA LEU A 335 9.13 4.55 16.68
C LEU A 335 10.30 3.57 16.80
N THR A 336 10.00 2.27 16.73
CA THR A 336 10.99 1.19 16.89
C THR A 336 11.52 0.76 15.53
N ILE A 337 12.85 0.71 15.38
CA ILE A 337 13.53 0.02 14.28
C ILE A 337 14.08 -1.29 14.85
N ALA A 338 13.47 -2.40 14.47
CA ALA A 338 13.80 -3.72 15.01
C ALA A 338 15.23 -4.14 14.65
N GLY A 339 15.97 -4.68 15.63
CA GLY A 339 17.36 -5.08 15.40
C GLY A 339 17.55 -6.17 14.36
N ASN A 340 16.66 -7.16 14.36
CA ASN A 340 16.71 -8.25 13.39
C ASN A 340 16.46 -7.75 11.96
N LEU A 341 15.61 -6.73 11.78
CA LEU A 341 15.41 -6.06 10.50
C LEU A 341 16.69 -5.36 10.01
N VAL A 342 17.42 -4.67 10.90
CA VAL A 342 18.72 -4.06 10.56
C VAL A 342 19.73 -5.13 10.15
N LEU A 343 19.77 -6.27 10.85
CA LEU A 343 20.70 -7.37 10.54
C LEU A 343 20.36 -8.09 9.23
N ASP A 344 19.07 -8.20 8.90
CA ASP A 344 18.61 -8.92 7.70
C ASP A 344 18.76 -8.06 6.43
N GLU A 345 18.42 -6.76 6.47
CA GLU A 345 18.48 -5.85 5.31
C GLU A 345 19.85 -5.17 5.14
N VAL A 346 20.67 -5.12 6.21
CA VAL A 346 22.03 -4.57 6.22
C VAL A 346 22.09 -3.14 5.64
N PRO A 347 21.35 -2.17 6.21
CA PRO A 347 21.34 -0.81 5.69
C PRO A 347 22.66 -0.08 5.96
N THR A 348 22.93 0.95 5.16
CA THR A 348 24.07 1.85 5.38
C THR A 348 23.71 2.91 6.42
N PHE A 349 24.53 3.04 7.47
CA PHE A 349 24.36 4.09 8.49
C PHE A 349 25.07 5.40 8.09
N PRO A 350 24.58 6.56 8.53
CA PRO A 350 23.45 6.76 9.45
C PRO A 350 22.09 6.62 8.77
N LEU A 351 21.11 6.10 9.51
CA LEU A 351 19.72 6.00 9.05
C LEU A 351 19.03 7.37 9.14
N LYS A 352 18.02 7.59 8.30
CA LYS A 352 17.31 8.87 8.22
C LYS A 352 15.81 8.67 8.32
N LEU A 353 15.19 9.22 9.37
CA LEU A 353 13.74 9.28 9.51
C LEU A 353 13.20 10.44 8.66
N ARG A 354 12.19 10.18 7.84
CA ARG A 354 11.50 11.19 7.03
C ARG A 354 9.99 11.00 7.01
N ASP A 355 9.32 12.05 6.55
CA ASP A 355 7.89 12.08 6.23
C ASP A 355 7.05 11.44 7.33
N VAL A 356 7.07 12.04 8.51
CA VAL A 356 6.32 11.54 9.67
C VAL A 356 4.89 12.07 9.61
N GLU A 357 3.93 11.15 9.61
CA GLU A 357 2.50 11.44 9.52
C GLU A 357 1.80 10.92 10.76
N GLY A 358 0.70 11.56 11.18
CA GLY A 358 -0.02 11.14 12.37
C GLY A 358 -1.47 11.57 12.39
N PHE A 359 -2.30 10.83 13.11
CA PHE A 359 -3.70 11.15 13.33
C PHE A 359 -4.22 10.57 14.64
N LEU A 360 -5.26 11.19 15.18
CA LEU A 360 -6.07 10.66 16.27
C LEU A 360 -7.18 9.79 15.66
N LEU A 361 -7.28 8.52 16.07
CA LEU A 361 -8.39 7.65 15.73
C LEU A 361 -9.64 8.07 16.50
N LYS A 362 -10.77 8.14 15.79
CA LYS A 362 -12.09 8.38 16.37
C LYS A 362 -12.85 7.07 16.43
N GLU A 363 -13.47 6.79 17.57
CA GLU A 363 -14.33 5.60 17.69
C GLU A 363 -15.56 5.68 16.78
N ARG A 364 -16.01 6.90 16.43
CA ARG A 364 -17.19 7.16 15.60
C ARG A 364 -17.04 8.45 14.79
N GLY A 365 -17.69 8.47 13.63
CA GLY A 365 -17.78 9.63 12.75
C GLY A 365 -17.06 9.40 11.41
N ASP A 366 -17.37 10.27 10.45
CA ASP A 366 -16.70 10.34 9.15
C ASP A 366 -16.12 11.75 8.98
N PRO A 367 -14.81 11.92 8.74
CA PRO A 367 -13.78 10.88 8.75
C PRO A 367 -13.61 10.22 10.13
N ASP A 368 -13.10 8.98 10.11
CA ASP A 368 -12.76 8.15 11.28
C ASP A 368 -11.51 8.64 12.03
N ARG A 369 -10.95 9.79 11.63
CA ARG A 369 -9.69 10.32 12.13
C ARG A 369 -9.65 11.84 12.15
N GLU A 370 -8.85 12.40 13.05
CA GLU A 370 -8.43 13.80 13.02
C GLU A 370 -6.94 13.88 12.72
N LEU A 371 -6.58 14.61 11.67
CA LEU A 371 -5.25 14.60 11.10
C LEU A 371 -4.31 15.57 11.84
N MET A 372 -3.04 15.20 11.96
CA MET A 372 -1.97 16.08 12.42
C MET A 372 -1.20 16.64 11.22
N THR A 373 -0.58 17.80 11.41
CA THR A 373 0.36 18.34 10.42
C THR A 373 1.58 17.42 10.33
N SER A 374 1.85 16.87 9.14
CA SER A 374 2.98 15.97 8.90
C SER A 374 4.33 16.70 8.95
N LEU A 375 5.37 16.01 9.41
CA LEU A 375 6.76 16.45 9.26
C LEU A 375 7.32 15.92 7.93
N ARG A 376 7.25 16.74 6.88
CA ARG A 376 7.74 16.37 5.54
C ARG A 376 9.27 16.47 5.43
N GLY A 377 9.86 15.60 4.62
CA GLY A 377 11.31 15.51 4.41
C GLY A 377 12.03 14.85 5.57
N TYR A 378 13.36 14.98 5.60
CA TYR A 378 14.19 14.39 6.66
C TYR A 378 14.01 15.11 7.99
N VAL A 379 13.59 14.35 9.00
CA VAL A 379 13.27 14.81 10.35
C VAL A 379 14.43 14.54 11.30
N HIS A 380 15.07 13.37 11.18
CA HIS A 380 16.17 12.96 12.07
C HIS A 380 17.19 12.12 11.31
N THR A 381 18.47 12.25 11.67
CA THR A 381 19.55 11.40 11.18
C THR A 381 20.19 10.73 12.39
N THR A 382 20.33 9.40 12.35
CA THR A 382 20.79 8.64 13.51
C THR A 382 22.29 8.78 13.73
N ASN A 383 22.78 8.36 14.90
CA ASN A 383 24.19 8.00 15.00
C ASN A 383 24.50 6.72 14.18
N ASP A 384 25.79 6.46 14.01
CA ASP A 384 26.27 5.20 13.44
C ASP A 384 26.29 4.11 14.52
N TYR A 385 25.68 2.96 14.21
CA TYR A 385 25.64 1.81 15.09
C TYR A 385 26.29 0.60 14.42
N PRO A 386 27.20 -0.12 15.10
CA PRO A 386 27.76 -1.35 14.55
C PRO A 386 26.71 -2.46 14.54
N ALA A 387 26.75 -3.36 13.56
CA ALA A 387 25.81 -4.48 13.46
C ALA A 387 25.72 -5.32 14.76
N ALA A 388 26.83 -5.48 15.48
CA ALA A 388 26.89 -6.22 16.74
C ALA A 388 26.06 -5.60 17.89
N SER A 389 25.60 -4.35 17.74
CA SER A 389 24.69 -3.69 18.67
C SER A 389 23.24 -4.15 18.54
N PHE A 390 22.88 -4.82 17.45
CA PHE A 390 21.51 -5.24 17.16
C PHE A 390 21.24 -6.69 17.52
N SER A 391 20.02 -6.96 17.97
CA SER A 391 19.59 -8.31 18.35
C SER A 391 18.99 -9.05 17.15
N PRO A 392 19.35 -10.32 16.91
CA PRO A 392 18.70 -11.14 15.89
C PRO A 392 17.37 -11.75 16.35
N ALA A 393 16.90 -11.41 17.56
CA ALA A 393 15.69 -11.99 18.12
C ALA A 393 14.46 -11.63 17.27
N GLU A 394 13.70 -12.66 16.88
CA GLU A 394 12.41 -12.47 16.21
C GLU A 394 11.36 -11.93 17.18
N TRP A 395 10.40 -11.19 16.63
CA TRP A 395 9.28 -10.68 17.39
C TRP A 395 8.49 -11.80 18.08
N GLN A 396 8.09 -11.54 19.32
CA GLN A 396 7.31 -12.48 20.13
C GLN A 396 6.06 -11.79 20.66
N SER A 397 4.92 -12.46 20.51
CA SER A 397 3.65 -12.10 21.16
C SER A 397 2.94 -13.38 21.61
N GLU A 398 1.96 -13.25 22.52
CA GLU A 398 1.10 -14.39 22.87
C GLU A 398 0.35 -14.92 21.65
N GLU A 399 -0.19 -14.00 20.86
CA GLU A 399 -0.90 -14.31 19.62
C GLU A 399 -0.02 -15.08 18.63
N ARG A 400 1.20 -14.61 18.37
CA ARG A 400 2.15 -15.28 17.46
C ARG A 400 2.44 -16.70 17.92
N ARG A 401 2.70 -16.89 19.21
CA ARG A 401 2.96 -18.23 19.78
C ARG A 401 1.76 -19.14 19.58
N ARG A 402 0.56 -18.67 19.90
CA ARG A 402 -0.68 -19.45 19.73
C ARG A 402 -0.88 -19.91 18.28
N TYR A 403 -0.70 -19.02 17.30
CA TYR A 403 -0.84 -19.37 15.89
C TYR A 403 0.26 -20.30 15.40
N LEU A 404 1.51 -20.11 15.83
CA LEU A 404 2.58 -21.05 15.50
C LEU A 404 2.30 -22.44 16.05
N ASP A 405 1.84 -22.54 17.30
CA ASP A 405 1.49 -23.82 17.93
C ASP A 405 0.31 -24.51 17.21
N GLU A 406 -0.67 -23.76 16.71
CA GLU A 406 -1.76 -24.28 15.88
C GLU A 406 -1.28 -24.77 14.51
N LEU A 407 -0.53 -23.95 13.78
CA LEU A 407 -0.01 -24.30 12.46
C LEU A 407 1.00 -25.46 12.51
N HIS A 408 1.78 -25.56 13.59
CA HIS A 408 2.64 -26.72 13.83
C HIS A 408 1.83 -28.00 14.05
N ARG A 409 0.72 -27.93 14.78
CA ARG A 409 -0.19 -29.07 14.97
C ARG A 409 -0.76 -29.53 13.63
N ASP A 410 -1.21 -28.62 12.78
CA ASP A 410 -1.72 -28.96 11.45
C ASP A 410 -0.70 -29.73 10.59
N VAL A 411 0.59 -29.34 10.66
CA VAL A 411 1.68 -30.03 9.96
C VAL A 411 1.90 -31.43 10.55
N ILE A 412 1.90 -31.56 11.88
CA ILE A 412 2.09 -32.83 12.57
C ILE A 412 0.95 -33.80 12.25
N ASP A 413 -0.30 -33.33 12.32
CA ASP A 413 -1.49 -34.14 12.07
C ASP A 413 -1.55 -34.60 10.62
N ALA A 414 -1.25 -33.71 9.66
CA ALA A 414 -1.20 -34.08 8.25
C ALA A 414 -0.09 -35.08 7.94
N GLN A 415 1.08 -34.96 8.61
CA GLN A 415 2.18 -35.93 8.46
C GLN A 415 1.80 -37.29 9.06
N ALA A 416 1.18 -37.31 10.25
CA ALA A 416 0.77 -38.54 10.91
C ALA A 416 -0.24 -39.35 10.05
N HIS A 417 -1.19 -38.68 9.41
CA HIS A 417 -2.11 -39.34 8.47
C HIS A 417 -1.42 -39.92 7.24
N LEU A 418 -0.38 -39.25 6.74
CA LEU A 418 0.39 -39.73 5.59
C LEU A 418 1.24 -40.95 5.98
N ASP A 419 1.81 -40.93 7.18
CA ASP A 419 2.58 -42.04 7.74
C ASP A 419 1.70 -43.26 8.01
N ASP A 420 0.47 -43.07 8.52
CA ASP A 420 -0.52 -44.14 8.74
C ASP A 420 -0.89 -44.84 7.43
N ILE A 421 -1.11 -44.08 6.35
CA ILE A 421 -1.33 -44.64 5.01
C ILE A 421 -0.10 -45.42 4.55
N GLY A 422 1.11 -44.93 4.82
CA GLY A 422 2.36 -45.63 4.48
C GLY A 422 2.61 -46.91 5.28
N LEU A 423 2.14 -46.98 6.53
CA LEU A 423 2.20 -48.18 7.36
C LEU A 423 1.21 -49.25 6.88
N GLU A 424 0.05 -48.87 6.37
CA GLU A 424 -0.87 -49.79 5.68
C GLU A 424 -0.27 -50.39 4.39
N ASP A 425 0.75 -49.75 3.79
CA ASP A 425 1.46 -50.25 2.60
C ASP A 425 2.61 -51.22 2.92
N ALA A 426 2.96 -51.43 4.20
CA ALA A 426 4.04 -52.34 4.56
C ALA A 426 3.60 -53.81 4.36
N PRO A 427 4.38 -54.65 3.63
CA PRO A 427 4.04 -56.06 3.48
C PRO A 427 4.02 -56.75 4.85
N PRO A 428 3.15 -57.75 5.07
CA PRO A 428 3.10 -58.47 6.35
C PRO A 428 4.47 -59.06 6.66
N ARG A 429 4.97 -58.81 7.87
CA ARG A 429 6.24 -59.39 8.32
C ARG A 429 6.10 -60.93 8.34
N PRO A 430 7.12 -61.66 7.85
CA PRO A 430 7.09 -63.12 7.71
C PRO A 430 7.00 -63.86 9.05
#